data_AF-A0A267E1Z9-F1
#
_entry.id   AF-A0A267E1Z9-F1
#
_cell.length_a   1.000
_cell.length_b   1.000
_cell.length_c   1.000
_cell.angle_alpha   90.00
_cell.angle_beta   90.00
_cell.angle_gamma   90.00
#
_symmetry.space_group_name_H-M   'P 1'
#
loop_
_entity.id
_entity.type
_entity.pdbx_description
1 polymer ?
#
loop_
_entity_poly.entity_id
_entity_poly.type
_entity_poly.pdbx_seq_one_letter_code
_entity_poly.pdbx_strand_id
1 'polypeptide(L)'
;MLDVDCLDYGDSLMVPVGRAFRLQPQFCELPFQAIRCTLDAELVLPAGASDECIAEFQRLTKCATYEPIRARLIRFQPGTGEPVLQLLVPAGADSNSQLCVTEELRRQGFLL
;
A
#
# COMPACT_ATOMS: atom_id res chain seq x y z
N MET A 1 21.59 -7.09 15.47
CA MET A 1 20.63 -7.01 14.34
C MET A 1 20.51 -5.55 13.95
N LEU A 2 20.14 -5.27 12.71
CA LEU A 2 19.78 -3.95 12.21
C LEU A 2 18.30 -3.97 11.87
N ASP A 3 17.62 -2.87 12.17
CA ASP A 3 16.29 -2.57 11.67
C ASP A 3 16.46 -1.78 10.36
N VAL A 4 15.88 -2.28 9.27
CA VAL A 4 16.15 -1.80 7.91
C VAL A 4 14.84 -1.57 7.17
N ASP A 5 14.65 -0.35 6.66
CA ASP A 5 13.57 -0.03 5.75
C ASP A 5 13.96 -0.34 4.30
N CYS A 6 13.17 -1.16 3.63
CA CYS A 6 13.34 -1.49 2.22
C CYS A 6 12.70 -0.41 1.35
N LEU A 7 13.48 0.60 0.96
CA LEU A 7 13.00 1.84 0.34
C LEU A 7 12.27 1.67 -1.01
N ASP A 8 12.45 0.53 -1.68
CA ASP A 8 11.77 0.23 -2.95
C ASP A 8 10.48 -0.58 -2.78
N TYR A 9 10.26 -1.17 -1.61
CA TYR A 9 9.11 -2.03 -1.31
C TYR A 9 8.21 -1.48 -0.20
N GLY A 10 8.78 -0.76 0.76
CA GLY A 10 8.08 -0.10 1.86
C GLY A 10 7.93 -0.94 3.13
N ASP A 11 8.48 -2.15 3.18
CA ASP A 11 8.53 -3.01 4.37
C ASP A 11 9.80 -2.79 5.20
N SER A 12 9.78 -3.26 6.45
CA SER A 12 10.92 -3.21 7.37
C SER A 12 11.39 -4.62 7.73
N LEU A 13 12.70 -4.82 7.81
CA LEU A 13 13.33 -6.13 8.01
C LEU A 13 14.34 -6.09 9.16
N MET A 14 14.39 -7.17 9.94
CA MET A 14 15.46 -7.40 10.91
C MET A 14 16.59 -8.22 10.29
N VAL A 15 17.74 -7.60 10.05
CA VAL A 15 18.90 -8.27 9.41
C VAL A 15 20.11 -8.38 10.34
N PRO A 16 20.91 -9.46 10.26
CA PRO A 16 22.19 -9.51 10.95
C PRO A 16 23.17 -8.46 10.39
N VAL A 17 23.96 -7.83 11.26
CA VAL A 17 24.93 -6.78 10.86
C VAL A 17 25.89 -7.28 9.78
N GLY A 18 26.34 -8.55 9.88
CA GLY A 18 27.24 -9.18 8.90
C GLY A 18 26.61 -9.49 7.53
N ARG A 19 25.32 -9.21 7.34
CA ARG A 19 24.63 -9.33 6.03
C ARG A 19 24.29 -7.97 5.42
N ALA A 20 24.69 -6.86 6.05
CA ALA A 20 24.58 -5.53 5.49
C ALA A 20 25.89 -5.14 4.78
N PHE A 21 25.76 -4.56 3.59
CA PHE A 21 26.89 -4.14 2.76
C PHE A 21 26.73 -2.68 2.34
N ARG A 22 27.84 -2.02 2.04
CA ARG A 22 27.81 -0.65 1.51
C ARG A 22 27.19 -0.66 0.11
N LEU A 23 26.14 0.14 -0.09
CA LEU A 23 25.53 0.34 -1.40
C LEU A 23 26.50 1.08 -2.33
N GLN A 24 26.72 0.54 -3.53
CA GLN A 24 27.57 1.20 -4.53
C GLN A 24 26.83 2.40 -5.13
N PRO A 25 27.49 3.54 -5.42
CA PRO A 25 26.83 4.76 -5.88
C PRO A 25 25.96 4.58 -7.14
N GLN A 26 26.36 3.71 -8.06
CA GLN A 26 25.60 3.39 -9.28
C GLN A 26 24.21 2.77 -9.00
N PHE A 27 24.00 2.19 -7.81
CA PHE A 27 22.69 1.68 -7.39
C PHE A 27 21.83 2.75 -6.72
N CYS A 28 22.35 3.95 -6.48
CA CYS A 28 21.62 5.08 -5.90
C CYS A 28 21.03 6.01 -6.98
N GLU A 29 21.17 5.68 -8.26
CA GLU A 29 20.70 6.52 -9.37
C GLU A 29 19.17 6.50 -9.50
N LEU A 30 18.53 5.40 -9.11
CA LEU A 30 17.08 5.28 -9.11
C LEU A 30 16.52 5.93 -7.83
N PRO A 31 15.51 6.82 -7.92
CA PRO A 31 14.78 7.28 -6.75
C PRO A 31 14.13 6.11 -6.01
N PHE A 32 13.84 6.26 -4.73
CA PHE A 32 13.10 5.23 -3.99
C PHE A 32 11.74 4.96 -4.63
N GLN A 33 11.42 3.69 -4.84
CA GLN A 33 10.24 3.29 -5.60
C GLN A 33 8.98 3.18 -4.73
N ALA A 34 9.12 2.92 -3.42
CA ALA A 34 7.95 2.84 -2.54
C ALA A 34 7.42 4.24 -2.24
N ILE A 35 6.16 4.50 -2.62
CA ILE A 35 5.48 5.75 -2.32
C ILE A 35 4.45 5.48 -1.23
N ARG A 36 4.67 6.07 -0.05
CA ARG A 36 3.68 6.06 1.04
C ARG A 36 2.43 6.82 0.61
N CYS A 37 1.26 6.22 0.83
CA CYS A 37 -0.02 6.77 0.43
C CYS A 37 -1.13 6.36 1.39
N THR A 38 -2.28 7.02 1.27
CA THR A 38 -3.46 6.77 2.10
C THR A 38 -4.66 6.49 1.18
N LEU A 39 -5.54 5.58 1.58
CA LEU A 39 -6.79 5.32 0.87
C LEU A 39 -7.76 6.49 1.10
N ASP A 40 -8.55 6.87 0.08
CA ASP A 40 -9.63 7.85 0.23
C ASP A 40 -10.82 7.23 1.00
N ALA A 41 -10.62 7.04 2.30
CA ALA A 41 -11.53 6.39 3.22
C ALA A 41 -11.51 7.11 4.57
N GLU A 42 -12.68 7.40 5.13
CA GLU A 42 -12.80 7.74 6.53
C GLU A 42 -12.82 6.43 7.33
N LEU A 43 -11.66 6.04 7.87
CA LEU A 43 -11.59 4.94 8.84
C LEU A 43 -12.30 5.38 10.12
N VAL A 44 -13.58 5.06 10.24
CA VAL A 44 -14.27 5.09 11.54
C VAL A 44 -14.43 3.66 12.00
N LEU A 45 -13.32 3.08 12.42
CA LEU A 45 -13.34 1.85 13.19
C LEU A 45 -13.35 2.23 14.67
N PRO A 46 -14.25 1.68 15.48
CA PRO A 46 -14.10 1.78 16.93
C PRO A 46 -12.80 1.05 17.30
N ALA A 47 -11.71 1.81 17.50
CA ALA A 47 -10.35 1.40 17.87
C ALA A 47 -9.30 1.10 16.75
N GLY A 48 -9.49 1.58 15.51
CA GLY A 48 -8.46 1.48 14.44
C GLY A 48 -8.67 0.31 13.48
N ALA A 49 -7.85 0.20 12.43
CA ALA A 49 -7.89 -0.88 11.43
C ALA A 49 -7.87 -2.25 12.10
N SER A 50 -8.97 -3.01 12.03
CA SER A 50 -8.99 -4.37 12.55
C SER A 50 -8.11 -5.26 11.67
N ASP A 51 -7.52 -6.32 12.26
CA ASP A 51 -6.68 -7.27 11.51
C ASP A 51 -7.44 -7.88 10.33
N GLU A 52 -8.76 -8.06 10.45
CA GLU A 52 -9.62 -8.52 9.36
C GLU A 52 -9.73 -7.50 8.22
N CYS A 53 -9.88 -6.20 8.53
CA CYS A 53 -9.90 -5.15 7.51
C CYS A 53 -8.56 -5.09 6.76
N ILE A 54 -7.44 -5.22 7.47
CA ILE A 54 -6.10 -5.23 6.87
C ILE A 54 -5.93 -6.46 5.97
N ALA A 55 -6.31 -7.64 6.46
CA ALA A 55 -6.23 -8.88 5.70
C ALA A 55 -7.10 -8.81 4.42
N GLU A 56 -8.29 -8.25 4.52
CA GLU A 56 -9.16 -8.09 3.36
C GLU A 56 -8.61 -7.06 2.36
N PHE A 57 -8.05 -5.94 2.84
CA PHE A 57 -7.37 -4.99 1.97
C PHE A 57 -6.19 -5.64 1.23
N GLN A 58 -5.36 -6.42 1.93
CA GLN A 58 -4.25 -7.16 1.32
C GLN A 58 -4.75 -8.17 0.28
N ARG A 59 -5.86 -8.87 0.56
CA ARG A 59 -6.48 -9.81 -0.37
C ARG A 59 -7.01 -9.13 -1.63
N LEU A 60 -7.73 -8.03 -1.48
CA LEU A 60 -8.31 -7.26 -2.59
C LEU A 60 -7.22 -6.67 -3.49
N THR A 61 -6.18 -6.10 -2.89
CA THR A 61 -5.06 -5.48 -3.61
C THR A 61 -4.02 -6.48 -4.11
N LYS A 62 -4.15 -7.75 -3.72
CA LYS A 62 -3.16 -8.81 -3.98
C LYS A 62 -1.75 -8.35 -3.58
N CYS A 63 -1.65 -7.89 -2.34
CA CYS A 63 -0.45 -7.29 -1.78
C CYS A 63 0.78 -8.20 -2.01
N ALA A 64 1.88 -7.60 -2.47
CA ALA A 64 3.15 -8.27 -2.75
C ALA A 64 3.10 -9.41 -3.80
N THR A 65 2.07 -9.48 -4.67
CA THR A 65 2.01 -10.45 -5.77
C THR A 65 2.36 -9.85 -7.15
N TYR A 66 2.76 -8.57 -7.19
CA TYR A 66 3.09 -7.82 -8.40
C TYR A 66 1.95 -7.73 -9.44
N GLU A 67 0.71 -7.98 -9.01
CA GLU A 67 -0.43 -7.75 -9.89
C GLU A 67 -0.74 -6.25 -9.98
N PRO A 68 -0.82 -5.68 -11.19
CA PRO A 68 -1.04 -4.26 -11.34
C PRO A 68 -2.48 -3.89 -10.95
N ILE A 69 -2.59 -2.89 -10.08
CA ILE A 69 -3.85 -2.24 -9.73
C ILE A 69 -3.83 -0.80 -10.26
N ARG A 70 -5.00 -0.23 -10.54
CA ARG A 70 -5.07 1.19 -10.93
C ARG A 70 -5.20 2.05 -9.68
N ALA A 71 -4.37 3.08 -9.58
CA ALA A 71 -4.46 4.11 -8.55
C ALA A 71 -4.89 5.44 -9.20
N ARG A 72 -5.83 6.12 -8.57
CA ARG A 72 -6.26 7.47 -8.94
C ARG A 72 -5.96 8.43 -7.81
N LEU A 73 -5.14 9.44 -8.07
CA LEU A 73 -4.87 10.51 -7.11
C LEU A 73 -6.14 11.33 -6.90
N ILE A 74 -6.57 11.45 -5.65
CA ILE A 74 -7.74 12.25 -5.26
C ILE A 74 -7.29 13.63 -4.76
N ARG A 75 -6.31 13.64 -3.86
CA ARG A 75 -5.73 14.85 -3.27
C ARG A 75 -4.41 14.53 -2.58
N PHE A 76 -3.72 15.55 -2.09
CA PHE A 76 -2.62 15.40 -1.13
C PHE A 76 -3.11 15.70 0.29
N GLN A 77 -2.59 14.98 1.27
CA GLN A 77 -2.90 15.22 2.67
C GLN A 77 -2.26 16.53 3.14
N PRO A 78 -3.03 17.44 3.78
CA PRO A 78 -2.47 18.67 4.33
C PRO A 78 -1.38 18.37 5.37
N GLY A 79 -0.27 19.12 5.33
CA GLY A 79 0.84 18.98 6.26
C GLY A 79 1.87 17.92 5.84
N THR A 80 1.46 16.68 5.58
CA THR A 80 2.40 15.59 5.21
C THR A 80 2.74 15.59 3.73
N GLY A 81 1.83 16.05 2.86
CA GLY A 81 1.99 15.95 1.41
C GLY A 81 1.84 14.51 0.88
N GLU A 82 1.38 13.56 1.70
CA GLU A 82 1.16 12.18 1.26
C GLU A 82 -0.04 12.11 0.29
N PRO A 83 0.07 11.38 -0.83
CA PRO A 83 -1.04 11.22 -1.77
C PRO A 83 -2.16 10.39 -1.17
N VAL A 84 -3.39 10.88 -1.32
CA VAL A 84 -4.62 10.15 -1.04
C VAL A 84 -5.16 9.59 -2.34
N LEU A 85 -5.30 8.27 -2.38
CA LEU A 85 -5.57 7.50 -3.58
C LEU A 85 -6.91 6.77 -3.48
N GLN A 86 -7.58 6.65 -4.63
CA GLN A 86 -8.57 5.60 -4.85
C GLN A 86 -7.91 4.44 -5.59
N LEU A 87 -8.11 3.22 -5.09
CA LEU A 87 -7.58 2.00 -5.70
C LEU A 87 -8.69 1.22 -6.40
N LEU A 88 -8.39 0.79 -7.62
CA LEU A 88 -9.28 0.02 -8.49
C LEU A 88 -8.58 -1.28 -8.90
N VAL A 89 -9.21 -2.41 -8.58
CA VAL A 89 -8.70 -3.76 -8.90
C VAL A 89 -9.59 -4.41 -9.96
N PRO A 90 -9.07 -5.35 -10.78
CA PRO A 90 -9.90 -6.08 -11.75
C PRO A 90 -11.06 -6.83 -11.07
N ALA A 91 -12.28 -6.72 -11.61
CA ALA A 91 -13.49 -7.33 -11.04
C ALA A 91 -13.90 -8.63 -11.76
N GLY A 92 -13.06 -9.66 -11.69
CA GLY A 92 -13.33 -10.96 -12.30
C GLY A 92 -12.65 -11.16 -13.66
N ALA A 93 -13.23 -11.99 -14.53
CA ALA A 93 -12.59 -12.40 -15.79
C ALA A 93 -12.69 -11.35 -16.92
N ASP A 94 -13.61 -10.39 -16.81
CA ASP A 94 -13.73 -9.29 -17.76
C ASP A 94 -12.70 -8.20 -17.43
N SER A 95 -11.73 -8.00 -18.32
CA SER A 95 -10.66 -7.02 -18.20
C SER A 95 -11.14 -5.56 -18.09
N ASN A 96 -12.39 -5.26 -18.47
CA ASN A 96 -12.95 -3.92 -18.36
C ASN A 96 -13.68 -3.66 -17.04
N SER A 97 -14.02 -4.71 -16.30
CA SER A 97 -14.70 -4.58 -15.02
C SER A 97 -13.71 -4.21 -13.91
N GLN A 98 -14.01 -3.17 -13.13
CA GLN A 98 -13.15 -2.72 -12.03
C GLN A 98 -13.94 -2.63 -10.73
N LEU A 99 -13.29 -2.99 -9.63
CA LEU A 99 -13.80 -2.92 -8.27
C LEU A 99 -13.05 -1.83 -7.52
N CYS A 100 -13.77 -0.88 -6.93
CA CYS A 100 -13.19 0.11 -6.03
C CYS A 100 -12.95 -0.54 -4.66
N VAL A 101 -11.69 -0.55 -4.20
CA VAL A 101 -11.30 -1.20 -2.95
C VAL A 101 -12.02 -0.57 -1.75
N THR A 102 -12.13 0.76 -1.71
CA THR A 102 -12.83 1.46 -0.62
C THR A 102 -14.32 1.08 -0.54
N GLU A 103 -15.01 1.05 -1.69
CA GLU A 103 -16.43 0.69 -1.73
C GLU A 103 -16.66 -0.77 -1.35
N GLU A 104 -15.76 -1.66 -1.73
CA GLU A 104 -15.84 -3.06 -1.34
C GLU A 104 -15.67 -3.24 0.18
N LEU A 105 -14.70 -2.55 0.78
CA LEU A 105 -14.51 -2.58 2.23
C LEU A 105 -15.70 -1.96 2.98
N ARG A 106 -16.32 -0.89 2.46
CA ARG A 106 -17.58 -0.33 2.98
C ARG A 106 -18.72 -1.34 2.90
N ARG A 107 -18.88 -2.01 1.75
CA ARG A 107 -19.91 -3.04 1.54
C ARG A 107 -19.79 -4.18 2.54
N GLN A 108 -18.56 -4.55 2.89
CA GLN A 108 -18.27 -5.59 3.88
C GLN A 108 -18.36 -5.10 5.34
N GLY A 109 -18.64 -3.81 5.57
CA GLY A 109 -18.82 -3.22 6.90
C GLY A 109 -17.51 -2.86 7.60
N PHE A 110 -16.37 -2.85 6.89
CA PHE A 110 -15.08 -2.45 7.45
C PHE A 110 -14.88 -0.94 7.49
N LEU A 111 -15.58 -0.19 6.64
CA LEU A 111 -15.50 1.27 6.53
C LEU A 111 -16.91 1.87 6.59
N LEU A 112 -17.01 3.14 7.01
CA LEU A 112 -18.24 3.95 6.90
C LEU A 112 -18.36 4.59 5.51
#